data_AF-A0A8X6V6L0-F1
#
_entry.id   AF-A0A8X6V6L0-F1
#
_cell.length_a   1.000
_cell.length_b   1.000
_cell.length_c   1.000
_cell.angle_alpha   90.00
_cell.angle_beta   90.00
_cell.angle_gamma   90.00
#
_symmetry.space_group_name_H-M   'P 1'
#
loop_
_entity.id
_entity.type
_entity.pdbx_description
1 polymer ?
#
loop_
_entity_poly.entity_id
_entity_poly.type
_entity_poly.pdbx_seq_one_letter_code
_entity_poly.pdbx_strand_id
1 'polypeptide(L)'
;MFHVLADLEYPCILGVAFISGSKIILDFDRKSLAIPDSQIDKVVKTIDEWNVEIDLCKTGLEEKQKQELRDLFSFKGIFSDKPGFTHVLYHEIDTGDKPPVVSPPYRYDRVKQMILNCHVEKMLKEGTIIPIQSPYAPPVVL
;
A
#
# COMPACT_ATOMS: atom_id res chain seq x y z
N MET A 1 23.45 -4.45 -29.71
CA MET A 1 24.22 -3.78 -28.64
C MET A 1 23.33 -3.81 -27.42
N PHE A 2 23.68 -4.61 -26.41
CA PHE A 2 22.86 -4.81 -25.22
C PHE A 2 23.48 -4.01 -24.07
N HIS A 3 22.68 -3.29 -23.32
CA HIS A 3 23.13 -2.59 -22.11
C HIS A 3 22.68 -3.39 -20.90
N VAL A 4 23.62 -4.05 -20.24
CA VAL A 4 23.38 -4.67 -18.94
C VAL A 4 23.50 -3.57 -17.90
N LEU A 5 22.36 -3.15 -17.34
CA LEU A 5 22.31 -2.22 -16.22
C LEU A 5 22.46 -3.04 -14.93
N ALA A 6 23.71 -3.18 -14.48
CA ALA A 6 23.97 -3.65 -13.13
C ALA A 6 23.63 -2.50 -12.15
N ASP A 7 22.78 -2.80 -11.17
CA ASP A 7 22.36 -1.90 -10.08
C ASP A 7 21.70 -0.59 -10.54
N LEU A 8 20.40 -0.66 -10.84
CA LEU A 8 19.53 0.51 -11.00
C LEU A 8 19.49 1.33 -9.70
N GLU A 9 19.93 2.58 -9.77
CA GLU A 9 19.91 3.51 -8.63
C GLU A 9 18.49 3.86 -8.17
N TYR A 10 17.48 3.71 -9.02
CA TYR A 10 16.09 4.09 -8.74
C TYR A 10 15.09 3.03 -9.22
N PRO A 11 13.94 2.89 -8.54
CA PRO A 11 12.83 2.10 -9.06
C PRO A 11 12.31 2.73 -10.35
N CYS A 12 12.41 1.99 -11.47
CA CYS A 12 11.94 2.45 -12.77
C CYS A 12 10.79 1.56 -13.29
N ILE A 13 9.79 2.19 -13.91
CA ILE A 13 8.74 1.47 -14.62
C ILE A 13 9.26 1.17 -16.04
N LEU A 14 9.40 -0.11 -16.37
CA LEU A 14 9.76 -0.54 -17.71
C LEU A 14 8.50 -0.67 -18.58
N GLY A 15 8.47 0.03 -19.70
CA GLY A 15 7.36 -0.04 -20.65
C GLY A 15 7.33 -1.36 -21.44
N VAL A 16 6.15 -1.74 -21.93
CA VAL A 16 5.93 -2.97 -22.70
C VAL A 16 6.83 -3.07 -23.93
N ALA A 17 7.10 -1.95 -24.61
CA ALA A 17 7.99 -1.88 -25.76
C ALA A 17 9.45 -2.24 -25.43
N PHE A 18 9.90 -1.89 -24.21
CA PHE A 18 11.23 -2.26 -23.74
C PHE A 18 11.32 -3.76 -23.43
N ILE A 19 10.28 -4.31 -22.79
CA ILE A 19 10.20 -5.74 -22.45
C ILE A 19 10.20 -6.60 -23.72
N SER A 20 9.41 -6.20 -24.72
CA SER A 20 9.33 -6.94 -26.00
C SER A 20 10.62 -6.82 -26.82
N GLY A 21 11.24 -5.63 -26.86
CA GLY A 21 12.50 -5.41 -27.57
C GLY A 21 13.71 -6.12 -26.93
N SER A 22 13.71 -6.27 -25.61
CA SER A 22 14.82 -6.82 -24.84
C SER A 22 14.68 -8.33 -24.55
N LYS A 23 13.59 -8.96 -25.00
CA LYS A 23 13.26 -10.39 -24.78
C LYS A 23 13.28 -10.79 -23.30
N ILE A 24 12.82 -9.91 -22.43
CA ILE A 24 12.76 -10.14 -20.98
C ILE A 24 11.56 -11.05 -20.67
N ILE A 25 11.76 -12.04 -19.80
CA ILE A 25 10.70 -12.92 -19.29
C ILE A 25 10.39 -12.54 -17.85
N LEU A 26 9.11 -12.29 -17.58
CA LEU A 26 8.59 -12.00 -16.24
C LEU A 26 7.93 -13.26 -15.68
N ASP A 27 8.37 -13.71 -14.51
CA ASP A 27 7.73 -14.77 -13.74
C ASP A 27 6.98 -14.14 -12.55
N PHE A 28 5.65 -14.08 -12.66
CA PHE A 28 4.77 -13.47 -11.66
C PHE A 28 4.59 -14.33 -10.42
N ASP A 29 4.71 -15.66 -10.54
CA ASP A 29 4.57 -16.59 -9.42
C ASP A 29 5.79 -16.48 -8.49
N ARG A 30 6.98 -16.32 -9.08
CA ARG A 30 8.25 -16.18 -8.34
C ARG A 30 8.65 -14.74 -8.05
N LYS A 31 7.92 -13.75 -8.57
CA LYS A 31 8.31 -12.32 -8.52
C LYS A 31 9.74 -12.09 -9.03
N SER A 32 10.13 -12.79 -10.10
CA SER A 32 11.48 -12.76 -10.67
C SER A 32 11.47 -12.35 -12.14
N LEU A 33 12.59 -11.80 -12.60
CA LEU A 33 12.78 -11.39 -13.99
C LEU A 33 14.00 -12.11 -14.57
N ALA A 34 13.82 -12.74 -15.74
CA ALA A 34 14.88 -13.42 -16.46
C ALA A 34 15.23 -12.64 -17.74
N ILE A 35 16.52 -12.42 -17.96
CA ILE A 35 17.06 -11.82 -19.17
C ILE A 35 17.75 -12.96 -19.96
N PRO A 36 17.71 -12.96 -21.30
CA PRO A 36 18.54 -13.87 -22.08
C PRO A 36 20.00 -13.73 -21.63
N ASP A 37 20.65 -14.86 -21.33
CA ASP A 37 22.03 -14.96 -20.82
C ASP A 37 22.28 -14.49 -19.37
N SER A 38 21.25 -14.17 -18.58
CA SER A 38 21.41 -13.92 -17.14
C SER A 38 20.10 -14.05 -16.35
N GLN A 39 20.09 -14.90 -15.31
CA GLN A 39 19.03 -14.90 -14.30
C GLN A 39 19.28 -13.79 -13.28
N ILE A 40 18.30 -12.92 -13.05
CA ILE A 40 18.31 -11.98 -11.94
C ILE A 40 17.34 -12.50 -10.89
N ASP A 41 17.88 -13.18 -9.87
CA ASP A 41 17.12 -13.73 -8.73
C ASP A 41 16.77 -12.68 -7.66
N LYS A 42 16.86 -11.38 -7.97
CA LYS A 42 16.50 -10.34 -7.00
C LYS A 42 14.99 -10.13 -7.02
N VAL A 43 14.34 -10.72 -6.02
CA VAL A 43 12.96 -10.44 -5.60
C VAL A 43 12.73 -8.93 -5.61
N VAL A 44 11.82 -8.47 -6.47
CA VAL A 44 11.31 -7.10 -6.42
C VAL A 44 10.63 -6.94 -5.06
N LYS A 45 11.27 -6.23 -4.14
CA LYS A 45 10.62 -5.80 -2.90
C LYS A 45 9.45 -4.91 -3.31
N THR A 46 8.25 -5.43 -3.10
CA THR A 46 7.03 -4.63 -3.15
C THR A 46 7.22 -3.54 -2.09
N ILE A 47 6.99 -2.28 -2.45
CA ILE A 47 7.25 -1.10 -1.60
C ILE A 47 6.21 -1.08 -0.48
N ASP A 48 6.32 -2.04 0.44
CA ASP A 48 5.59 -2.05 1.68
C ASP A 48 6.64 -1.76 2.75
N GLU A 49 6.43 -0.64 3.46
CA GLU A 49 7.26 -0.04 4.49
C GLU A 49 8.34 0.94 3.97
N TRP A 50 8.03 2.24 4.07
CA TRP A 50 8.98 3.36 4.04
C TRP A 50 9.92 3.35 5.26
N ASN A 51 10.55 2.20 5.54
CA ASN A 51 11.68 2.09 6.45
C ASN A 51 13.00 2.19 5.66
N VAL A 52 13.01 3.05 4.64
CA VAL A 52 14.19 3.33 3.85
C VAL A 52 15.06 4.27 4.68
N GLU A 53 16.20 3.78 5.18
CA GLU A 53 17.29 4.67 5.53
C GLU A 53 17.67 5.45 4.27
N ILE A 54 17.31 6.73 4.23
CA ILE A 54 17.57 7.58 3.07
C ILE A 54 19.07 7.86 3.07
N ASP A 55 19.77 7.20 2.17
CA ASP A 55 21.19 7.44 1.91
C ASP A 55 21.35 8.78 1.16
N LEU A 56 21.24 9.87 1.92
CA LEU A 56 21.37 11.26 1.44
C LEU A 56 22.76 11.53 0.82
N CYS A 57 23.74 10.65 1.03
CA CYS A 57 25.09 10.76 0.49
C CYS A 57 25.14 10.54 -1.03
N LYS A 58 24.15 9.86 -1.63
CA LYS A 58 24.05 9.65 -3.08
C LYS A 58 23.32 10.77 -3.82
N THR A 59 22.83 11.77 -3.09
CA THR A 59 22.05 12.86 -3.68
C THR A 59 22.96 14.05 -4.01
N GLY A 60 22.75 14.68 -5.17
CA GLY A 60 23.43 15.92 -5.58
C GLY A 60 22.92 17.18 -4.87
N LEU A 61 22.36 17.01 -3.67
CA LEU A 61 21.74 18.09 -2.89
C LEU A 61 22.81 18.86 -2.11
N GLU A 62 22.56 20.16 -1.90
CA GLU A 62 23.38 20.98 -1.02
C GLU A 62 23.23 20.54 0.44
N GLU A 63 24.26 20.74 1.27
CA GLU A 63 24.23 20.34 2.68
C GLU A 63 23.05 20.94 3.46
N LYS A 64 22.64 22.17 3.11
CA LYS A 64 21.46 22.80 3.68
C LYS A 64 20.17 22.04 3.36
N GLN A 65 19.99 21.60 2.12
CA GLN A 65 18.82 20.84 1.67
C GLN A 65 18.78 19.44 2.28
N LYS A 66 19.95 18.80 2.44
CA LYS A 66 20.06 17.53 3.16
C LYS A 66 19.61 17.68 4.61
N GLN A 67 19.97 18.78 5.27
CA GLN A 67 19.55 19.05 6.64
C GLN A 67 18.04 19.26 6.74
N GLU A 68 17.46 20.08 5.85
CA GLU A 68 16.00 20.31 5.80
C GLU A 68 15.22 19.01 5.56
N LEU A 69 15.73 18.10 4.71
CA LEU A 69 15.12 16.79 4.52
C LEU A 69 15.21 15.91 5.76
N ARG A 70 16.35 15.88 6.48
CA ARG A 70 16.46 15.12 7.73
C ARG A 70 15.45 15.61 8.77
N ASP A 71 15.27 16.92 8.88
CA ASP A 71 14.30 17.52 9.78
C ASP A 71 12.87 17.17 9.38
N LEU A 72 12.56 17.15 8.08
CA LEU A 72 11.26 16.71 7.57
C LEU A 72 11.00 15.21 7.85
N PHE A 73 11.96 14.34 7.57
CA PHE A 73 11.83 12.89 7.82
C PHE A 73 11.85 12.52 9.31
N SER A 74 12.20 13.46 10.19
CA SER A 74 12.01 13.29 11.63
C SER A 74 10.52 13.13 11.99
N PHE A 75 9.62 13.67 11.17
CA PHE A 75 8.17 13.50 11.30
C PHE A 75 7.66 12.22 10.60
N LYS A 76 8.22 11.06 10.94
CA LYS A 76 7.88 9.76 10.33
C LYS A 76 6.37 9.45 10.33
N GLY A 77 5.64 9.93 11.34
CA GLY A 77 4.19 9.72 11.45
C GLY A 77 3.35 10.39 10.36
N ILE A 78 3.84 11.46 9.73
CA ILE A 78 3.12 12.18 8.65
C ILE A 78 3.17 11.39 7.34
N PHE A 79 4.24 10.62 7.13
CA PHE A 79 4.46 9.81 5.92
C PHE A 79 3.91 8.39 6.05
N SER A 80 3.03 8.14 7.03
CA SER A 80 2.39 6.83 7.14
C SER A 80 1.27 6.70 6.13
N ASP A 81 1.25 5.60 5.38
CA ASP A 81 0.09 5.22 4.55
C ASP A 81 -1.14 4.81 5.39
N LYS A 82 -0.96 4.64 6.70
CA LYS A 82 -2.04 4.30 7.62
C LYS A 82 -2.72 5.56 8.14
N PRO A 83 -4.05 5.68 8.04
CA PRO A 83 -4.75 6.81 8.63
C PRO A 83 -4.58 6.82 10.15
N GLY A 84 -4.29 7.99 10.71
CA GLY A 84 -4.23 8.21 12.16
C GLY A 84 -5.60 8.56 12.75
N PHE A 85 -5.64 8.70 14.07
CA PHE A 85 -6.83 9.17 14.82
C PHE A 85 -6.55 10.51 15.49
N THR A 86 -7.56 11.37 15.55
CA THR A 86 -7.52 12.62 16.32
C THR A 86 -8.52 12.56 17.47
N HIS A 87 -8.14 13.11 18.62
CA HIS A 87 -9.00 13.28 19.79
C HIS A 87 -9.44 14.74 19.97
N VAL A 88 -9.12 15.60 19.01
CA VAL A 88 -9.39 17.05 19.09
C VAL A 88 -10.86 17.36 18.81
N LEU A 89 -11.51 16.60 17.91
CA LEU A 89 -12.90 16.80 17.53
C LEU A 89 -13.59 15.45 17.30
N TYR A 90 -14.82 15.37 17.79
CA TYR A 90 -15.72 14.25 17.55
C TYR A 90 -16.81 14.69 16.59
N HIS A 91 -17.06 13.89 15.55
CA HIS A 91 -18.15 14.14 14.62
C HIS A 91 -19.41 13.41 15.09
N GLU A 92 -20.47 14.17 15.35
CA GLU A 92 -21.80 13.65 15.67
C GLU A 92 -22.71 13.79 14.44
N ILE A 93 -23.47 12.74 14.16
CA ILE A 93 -24.43 12.71 13.04
C ILE A 93 -25.83 12.86 13.63
N ASP A 94 -26.47 14.01 13.39
CA ASP A 94 -27.86 14.24 13.77
C ASP A 94 -28.81 13.51 12.80
N THR A 95 -29.50 12.49 13.31
CA THR A 95 -30.47 11.69 12.57
C THR A 95 -31.91 12.21 12.67
N GLY A 96 -32.16 13.25 13.49
CA GLY A 96 -33.49 13.78 13.78
C GLY A 96 -34.45 12.71 14.32
N ASP A 97 -35.73 12.79 13.93
CA ASP A 97 -36.77 11.85 14.41
C ASP A 97 -36.83 10.51 13.65
N LYS A 98 -35.79 10.17 12.86
CA LYS A 98 -35.82 8.96 12.03
C LYS A 98 -35.45 7.72 12.85
N PRO A 99 -36.29 6.66 12.84
CA PRO A 99 -35.98 5.44 13.56
C PRO A 99 -34.80 4.69 12.91
N PRO A 100 -34.08 3.84 13.67
CA PRO A 100 -33.01 3.01 13.13
C PRO A 100 -33.45 2.07 12.02
N VAL A 101 -32.56 1.85 11.05
CA VAL A 101 -32.81 0.95 9.91
C VAL A 101 -31.94 -0.29 10.02
N VAL A 102 -32.58 -1.45 9.96
CA VAL A 102 -31.96 -2.79 10.00
C VAL A 102 -32.27 -3.51 8.71
N SER A 103 -31.22 -3.93 8.02
CA SER A 103 -31.32 -4.66 6.76
C SER A 103 -30.52 -5.96 6.87
N PRO A 104 -31.07 -7.10 6.43
CA PRO A 104 -30.36 -8.37 6.52
C PRO A 104 -29.12 -8.36 5.61
N PRO A 105 -27.99 -8.97 6.04
CA PRO A 105 -26.81 -9.11 5.19
C PRO A 105 -27.11 -9.89 3.90
N TYR A 106 -26.49 -9.48 2.80
CA TYR A 106 -26.61 -10.22 1.53
C TYR A 106 -25.93 -11.60 1.61
N ARG A 107 -26.45 -12.55 0.83
CA ARG A 107 -25.81 -13.85 0.65
C ARG A 107 -24.67 -13.72 -0.34
N TYR A 108 -23.49 -14.16 0.09
CA TYR A 108 -22.28 -14.19 -0.72
C TYR A 108 -21.88 -15.63 -1.04
N ASP A 109 -21.26 -15.81 -2.21
CA ASP A 109 -20.56 -17.05 -2.53
C ASP A 109 -19.29 -17.17 -1.67
N ARG A 110 -18.71 -18.37 -1.64
CA ARG A 110 -17.58 -18.68 -0.76
C ARG A 110 -16.37 -17.78 -1.03
N VAL A 111 -16.13 -17.40 -2.28
CA VAL A 111 -14.99 -16.55 -2.67
C VAL A 111 -15.19 -15.14 -2.13
N LYS A 112 -16.37 -14.53 -2.33
CA LYS A 112 -16.66 -13.19 -1.80
C LYS A 112 -16.67 -13.15 -0.27
N GLN A 113 -17.18 -14.20 0.38
CA GLN A 113 -17.11 -14.29 1.85
C GLN A 113 -15.66 -14.29 2.35
N MET A 114 -14.76 -15.00 1.67
CA MET A 114 -13.34 -15.02 2.04
C MET A 114 -12.70 -13.64 1.88
N ILE A 115 -13.02 -12.93 0.79
CA ILE A 115 -12.54 -11.56 0.56
C ILE A 115 -13.06 -10.62 1.66
N LEU A 116 -14.35 -10.71 2.00
CA LEU A 116 -14.95 -9.90 3.06
C LEU A 116 -14.25 -10.09 4.39
N ASN A 117 -14.08 -11.35 4.81
CA ASN A 117 -13.47 -11.69 6.09
C ASN A 117 -12.02 -11.19 6.16
N CYS A 118 -11.25 -11.35 5.07
CA CYS A 118 -9.88 -10.83 4.98
C CYS A 118 -9.82 -9.31 5.20
N HIS A 119 -10.73 -8.55 4.58
CA HIS A 119 -10.80 -7.10 4.75
C HIS A 119 -11.21 -6.71 6.18
N VAL A 120 -12.23 -7.38 6.74
CA VAL A 120 -12.69 -7.14 8.12
C VAL A 120 -11.57 -7.40 9.12
N GLU A 121 -10.87 -8.52 9.00
CA GLU A 121 -9.73 -8.87 9.86
C GLU A 121 -8.59 -7.84 9.74
N LYS A 122 -8.28 -7.41 8.51
CA LYS A 122 -7.28 -6.37 8.26
C LYS A 122 -7.66 -5.06 8.97
N MET A 123 -8.91 -4.59 8.78
CA MET A 123 -9.39 -3.33 9.37
C MET A 123 -9.47 -3.40 10.90
N LEU A 124 -9.83 -4.56 11.47
CA LEU A 124 -9.81 -4.79 12.92
C LEU A 124 -8.37 -4.73 13.46
N LYS A 125 -7.41 -5.36 12.77
CA LYS A 125 -6.00 -5.34 13.15
C LYS A 125 -5.39 -3.94 13.06
N GLU A 126 -5.83 -3.15 12.09
CA GLU A 126 -5.42 -1.74 11.92
C GLU A 126 -6.09 -0.80 12.94
N GLY A 127 -7.15 -1.26 13.63
CA GLY A 127 -7.91 -0.43 14.57
C GLY A 127 -8.88 0.54 13.89
N THR A 128 -9.07 0.43 12.57
CA THR A 128 -9.97 1.28 11.77
C THR A 128 -11.44 1.04 12.10
N ILE A 129 -11.79 -0.19 12.49
CA ILE A 129 -13.15 -0.57 12.91
C ILE A 129 -13.11 -1.29 14.26
N ILE A 130 -14.24 -1.28 14.96
CA ILE A 130 -14.44 -1.97 16.23
C ILE A 130 -15.77 -2.74 16.22
N PRO A 131 -15.87 -3.87 16.95
CA PRO A 131 -17.13 -4.56 17.14
C PRO A 131 -18.07 -3.74 18.03
N ILE A 132 -19.31 -3.55 17.60
CA ILE A 132 -20.36 -2.83 18.34
C ILE A 132 -21.69 -3.57 18.26
N GLN A 133 -22.57 -3.30 19.22
CA GLN A 133 -23.99 -3.63 19.14
C GLN A 133 -24.76 -2.36 18.80
N SER A 134 -25.34 -2.29 17.61
CA SER A 134 -26.04 -1.10 17.10
C SER A 134 -27.47 -1.46 16.68
N PRO A 135 -28.45 -0.57 16.90
CA PRO A 135 -29.77 -0.70 16.31
C PRO A 135 -29.77 -0.43 14.79
N TYR A 136 -28.66 0.06 14.23
CA TYR A 136 -28.44 0.20 12.79
C TYR A 136 -27.61 -0.97 12.25
N ALA A 137 -28.09 -1.61 11.19
CA ALA A 137 -27.37 -2.70 10.53
C ALA A 137 -27.56 -2.63 9.01
N PRO A 138 -26.81 -1.78 8.29
CA PRO A 138 -26.80 -1.79 6.84
C PRO A 138 -26.02 -3.01 6.30
N PRO A 139 -26.40 -3.57 5.13
CA PRO A 139 -25.69 -4.68 4.53
C PRO A 139 -24.43 -4.18 3.82
N VAL A 140 -23.37 -5.00 3.80
CA VAL A 140 -22.15 -4.71 3.02
C VAL A 140 -22.35 -5.14 1.58
N VAL A 141 -21.71 -4.45 0.62
CA VAL A 141 -21.68 -4.77 -0.82
C VAL A 141 -20.22 -5.01 -1.25
N LEU A 142 -19.98 -6.02 -2.10
CA LEU A 142 -18.68 -6.38 -2.68
C LEU A 142 -18.70 -6.29 -4.21
#